data_AF-A0A3D5JSN4-F1
#
_entry.id   AF-A0A3D5JSN4-F1
#
_cell.length_a   1.000
_cell.length_b   1.000
_cell.length_c   1.000
_cell.angle_alpha   90.00
_cell.angle_beta   90.00
_cell.angle_gamma   90.00
#
_symmetry.space_group_name_H-M   'P 1'
#
loop_
_entity.id
_entity.type
_entity.pdbx_description
1 polymer ?
#
loop_
_entity_poly.entity_id
_entity_poly.type
_entity_poly.pdbx_seq_one_letter_code
_entity_poly.pdbx_strand_id
1 'polypeptide(L)'
;MSAPARATLGNLLVLALLAVLAWLLLRLHLQDTWWLGAPLAAHMRWAAASVLGYAALCGLIWWRGRPREDAASADGQAPLLLVWASQTGFAQQLCERSAETLRAAGVPVRLRGLHQVDARALQQATRVLFIASTTGEGDAPDHALPFLRTVMPQPLALPHLQYGVLALGDRSYGHFCA
;
A
#
# COMPACT_ATOMS: atom_id res chain seq x y z
N MET A 1 -2.42 -7.05 -16.75
CA MET A 1 -1.95 -8.08 -15.79
C MET A 1 -0.49 -7.78 -15.49
N SER A 2 -0.24 -6.86 -14.56
CA SER A 2 1.08 -6.30 -14.24
C SER A 2 1.80 -7.19 -13.24
N ALA A 3 3.05 -7.56 -13.54
CA ALA A 3 3.79 -8.62 -12.86
C ALA A 3 4.12 -8.30 -11.39
N PRO A 4 3.56 -9.03 -10.40
CA PRO A 4 4.10 -9.05 -9.03
C PRO A 4 5.31 -10.00 -8.92
N ALA A 5 5.94 -10.38 -10.02
CA ALA A 5 6.74 -11.61 -10.10
C ALA A 5 8.13 -11.52 -9.44
N ARG A 6 8.83 -10.38 -9.51
CA ARG A 6 10.26 -10.35 -9.10
C ARG A 6 10.45 -10.27 -7.59
N ALA A 7 9.70 -9.43 -6.91
CA ALA A 7 9.78 -9.30 -5.45
C ALA A 7 9.20 -10.54 -4.74
N THR A 8 8.12 -11.11 -5.28
CA THR A 8 7.56 -12.35 -4.72
C THR A 8 8.48 -13.54 -4.95
N LEU A 9 9.11 -13.67 -6.13
CA LEU A 9 10.15 -14.68 -6.37
C LEU A 9 11.33 -14.55 -5.41
N GLY A 10 11.83 -13.32 -5.20
CA GLY A 10 12.93 -13.08 -4.25
C GLY A 10 12.56 -13.50 -2.82
N ASN A 11 11.38 -13.10 -2.35
CA ASN A 11 10.92 -13.47 -1.01
C ASN A 11 10.69 -14.99 -0.87
N LEU A 12 10.15 -15.65 -1.90
CA LEU A 12 9.98 -17.11 -1.89
C LEU A 12 11.32 -17.85 -1.84
N LEU A 13 12.33 -17.35 -2.54
CA LEU A 13 13.67 -17.93 -2.55
C LEU A 13 14.35 -17.78 -1.18
N VAL A 14 14.23 -16.61 -0.55
CA VAL A 14 14.72 -16.38 0.82
C VAL A 14 14.01 -17.29 1.83
N LEU A 15 12.68 -17.41 1.75
CA LEU A 15 11.91 -18.29 2.63
C LEU A 15 12.31 -19.76 2.47
N ALA A 16 12.52 -20.23 1.23
CA ALA A 16 12.99 -21.58 0.96
C ALA A 16 14.39 -21.82 1.55
N LEU A 17 15.31 -20.87 1.39
CA LEU A 17 16.66 -20.95 1.98
C LEU A 17 16.60 -21.03 3.51
N LEU A 18 15.79 -20.18 4.14
CA LEU A 18 15.59 -20.19 5.59
C LEU A 18 15.00 -21.52 6.08
N ALA A 19 14.04 -22.09 5.35
CA ALA A 19 13.45 -23.39 5.69
C ALA A 19 14.47 -24.53 5.59
N VAL A 20 15.31 -24.54 4.55
CA VAL A 20 16.40 -25.52 4.40
C VAL A 20 17.41 -25.38 5.53
N LEU A 21 17.80 -24.15 5.88
CA LEU A 21 18.74 -23.88 6.96
C LEU A 21 18.17 -24.31 8.32
N ALA A 22 16.91 -23.98 8.59
CA ALA A 22 16.20 -24.41 9.80
C ALA A 22 16.12 -25.94 9.89
N TRP A 23 15.85 -26.63 8.78
CA TRP A 23 15.80 -28.09 8.73
C TRP A 23 17.19 -28.73 8.94
N LEU A 24 18.25 -28.18 8.35
CA LEU A 24 19.62 -28.64 8.56
C LEU A 24 20.06 -28.46 10.03
N LEU A 25 19.78 -27.30 10.61
CA LEU A 25 20.05 -27.03 12.03
C LEU A 25 19.26 -27.95 12.94
N LEU A 26 17.99 -28.22 12.62
CA LEU A 26 17.16 -29.17 13.35
C LEU A 26 17.71 -30.60 13.28
N ARG A 27 18.20 -31.03 12.10
CA ARG A 27 18.85 -32.34 11.96
C ARG A 27 20.12 -32.47 12.81
N LEU A 28 20.95 -31.42 12.84
CA LEU A 28 22.16 -31.39 13.67
C LEU A 28 21.79 -31.46 15.16
N HIS A 29 20.76 -30.74 15.59
CA HIS A 29 20.27 -30.80 16.98
C HIS A 29 19.65 -32.15 17.36
N LEU A 30 18.99 -32.85 16.43
CA LEU A 30 18.38 -34.17 16.69
C LEU A 30 19.41 -35.31 16.76
N GLN A 31 20.65 -35.08 16.33
CA GLN A 31 21.74 -36.08 16.41
C GLN A 31 22.52 -36.01 17.73
N ASP A 32 22.36 -34.92 18.49
CA ASP A 32 23.00 -34.71 19.80
C ASP A 32 22.15 -35.33 20.93
N THR A 33 22.61 -36.45 21.48
CA THR A 33 21.94 -37.21 22.55
C THR A 33 22.05 -36.57 23.94
N TRP A 34 22.79 -35.47 24.10
CA TRP A 34 23.04 -34.83 25.39
C TRP A 34 21.90 -33.90 25.86
N TRP A 35 20.91 -33.61 25.00
CA TRP A 35 19.76 -32.75 25.32
C TRP A 35 18.54 -33.57 25.75
N LEU A 36 18.40 -33.84 27.05
CA LEU A 36 17.27 -34.57 27.67
C LEU A 36 15.99 -33.70 27.86
N GLY A 37 16.04 -32.43 27.48
CA GLY A 37 14.96 -31.47 27.67
C GLY A 37 14.05 -31.36 26.46
N ALA A 38 13.46 -32.47 25.97
CA ALA A 38 12.35 -32.35 25.03
C ALA A 38 11.32 -31.38 25.66
N PRO A 39 11.00 -30.25 25.00
CA PRO A 39 10.11 -29.27 25.60
C PRO A 39 8.82 -29.97 25.97
N LEU A 40 8.38 -29.87 27.24
CA LEU A 40 7.07 -30.40 27.64
C LEU A 40 6.06 -29.97 26.57
N ALA A 41 5.20 -30.89 26.12
CA ALA A 41 4.22 -30.64 25.05
C ALA A 41 3.41 -29.34 25.27
N ALA A 42 3.29 -28.90 26.52
CA ALA A 42 2.78 -27.58 26.91
C ALA A 42 3.50 -26.40 26.23
N HIS A 43 4.83 -26.35 26.23
CA HIS A 43 5.61 -25.26 25.61
C HIS A 43 5.44 -25.23 24.09
N MET A 44 5.36 -26.39 23.43
CA MET A 44 5.08 -26.46 21.99
C MET A 44 3.67 -25.96 21.65
N ARG A 45 2.68 -26.20 22.51
CA ARG A 45 1.31 -25.68 22.34
C ARG A 45 1.28 -24.15 22.45
N TRP A 46 2.00 -23.56 23.40
CA TRP A 46 2.08 -22.09 23.54
C TRP A 46 2.83 -21.43 22.38
N ALA A 47 3.91 -22.04 21.88
CA ALA A 47 4.61 -21.56 20.70
C ALA A 47 3.72 -21.59 19.45
N ALA A 48 3.03 -22.70 19.21
CA ALA A 48 2.09 -22.83 18.10
C ALA A 48 0.92 -21.83 18.21
N ALA A 49 0.36 -21.64 19.41
CA ALA A 49 -0.68 -20.66 19.65
C ALA A 49 -0.22 -19.22 19.38
N SER A 50 1.02 -18.88 19.74
CA SER A 50 1.60 -17.55 19.49
C SER A 50 1.80 -17.28 18.00
N VAL A 51 2.31 -18.27 17.25
CA VAL A 51 2.47 -18.17 15.79
C VAL A 51 1.12 -18.05 15.09
N LEU A 52 0.14 -18.86 15.47
CA LEU A 52 -1.22 -18.79 14.92
C LEU A 52 -1.90 -17.46 15.26
N GLY A 53 -1.74 -16.97 16.49
CA GLY A 53 -2.26 -15.67 16.92
C GLY A 53 -1.64 -14.52 16.12
N TYR A 54 -0.33 -14.52 15.91
CA TYR A 54 0.35 -13.53 15.07
C TYR A 54 -0.08 -13.61 13.60
N ALA A 55 -0.18 -14.82 13.03
CA ALA A 55 -0.66 -15.03 11.68
C ALA A 55 -2.11 -14.54 11.50
N ALA A 56 -2.98 -14.80 12.47
CA ALA A 56 -4.35 -14.31 12.48
C ALA A 56 -4.40 -12.78 12.58
N LEU A 57 -3.58 -12.16 13.44
CA LEU A 57 -3.47 -10.70 13.54
C LEU A 57 -3.00 -10.08 12.22
N CYS A 58 -1.94 -10.61 11.62
CA CYS A 58 -1.44 -10.18 10.30
C CYS A 58 -2.51 -10.32 9.22
N GLY A 59 -3.23 -11.45 9.19
CA GLY A 59 -4.34 -11.68 8.28
C GLY A 59 -5.49 -10.69 8.49
N LEU A 60 -5.81 -10.35 9.74
CA LEU A 60 -6.88 -9.41 10.10
C LEU A 60 -6.50 -7.96 9.74
N ILE A 61 -5.24 -7.56 9.98
CA ILE A 61 -4.71 -6.26 9.54
C ILE A 61 -4.72 -6.19 8.01
N TRP A 62 -4.26 -7.22 7.33
CA TRP A 62 -4.28 -7.28 5.87
C TRP A 62 -5.70 -7.25 5.29
N TRP A 63 -6.65 -7.95 5.92
CA TRP A 63 -8.05 -7.92 5.50
C TRP A 63 -8.68 -6.54 5.74
N ARG A 64 -8.40 -5.90 6.87
CA ARG A 64 -8.87 -4.52 7.14
C ARG A 64 -8.22 -3.49 6.22
N GLY A 65 -6.96 -3.69 5.86
CA GLY A 65 -6.19 -2.83 4.96
C GLY A 65 -6.37 -3.15 3.48
N ARG A 66 -7.07 -4.23 3.12
CA ARG A 66 -7.45 -4.46 1.72
C ARG A 66 -8.30 -3.27 1.31
N PRO A 67 -7.87 -2.49 0.29
CA PRO A 67 -8.69 -1.41 -0.23
C PRO A 67 -10.01 -2.05 -0.62
N ARG A 68 -11.06 -1.72 0.13
CA ARG A 68 -12.40 -2.24 -0.07
C ARG A 68 -12.68 -2.02 -1.56
N GLU A 69 -12.72 -3.11 -2.31
CA GLU A 69 -13.02 -3.04 -3.74
C GLU A 69 -14.35 -2.31 -3.85
N ASP A 70 -14.33 -1.33 -4.73
CA ASP A 70 -15.20 -0.20 -4.73
C ASP A 70 -16.65 -0.62 -4.62
N ALA A 71 -17.33 -0.18 -3.56
CA ALA A 71 -18.78 -0.25 -3.55
C ALA A 71 -19.26 0.56 -4.77
N ALA A 72 -19.75 -0.15 -5.78
CA ALA A 72 -20.47 0.47 -6.87
C ALA A 72 -21.56 1.33 -6.24
N SER A 73 -21.54 2.63 -6.55
CA SER A 73 -22.54 3.57 -6.06
C SER A 73 -23.92 3.00 -6.37
N ALA A 74 -24.78 2.91 -5.35
CA ALA A 74 -26.14 2.39 -5.51
C ALA A 74 -26.94 3.16 -6.58
N ASP A 75 -26.59 4.44 -6.80
CA ASP A 75 -27.21 5.35 -7.77
C ASP A 75 -26.47 5.47 -9.11
N GLY A 76 -25.50 4.57 -9.41
CA GLY A 76 -24.80 4.56 -10.69
C GLY A 76 -23.83 5.73 -10.95
N GLN A 77 -23.62 6.64 -9.99
CA GLN A 77 -22.62 7.71 -10.10
C GLN A 77 -21.19 7.17 -9.98
N ALA A 78 -20.32 7.55 -10.90
CA ALA A 78 -18.90 7.20 -10.81
C ALA A 78 -18.25 7.84 -9.56
N PRO A 79 -17.49 7.07 -8.75
CA PRO A 79 -16.85 7.61 -7.56
C PRO A 79 -15.80 8.68 -7.92
N LEU A 80 -15.73 9.73 -7.12
CA LEU A 80 -14.64 10.71 -7.16
C LEU A 80 -13.35 10.03 -6.70
N LEU A 81 -12.32 10.06 -7.53
CA LEU A 81 -11.00 9.52 -7.20
C LEU A 81 -10.20 10.57 -6.44
N LEU A 82 -9.98 10.34 -5.14
CA LEU A 82 -9.06 11.13 -4.33
C LEU A 82 -7.68 10.47 -4.34
N VAL A 83 -6.68 11.21 -4.79
CA VAL A 83 -5.30 10.75 -4.92
C VAL A 83 -4.41 11.58 -4.01
N TRP A 84 -3.58 10.93 -3.20
CA TRP A 84 -2.61 11.64 -2.37
C TRP A 84 -1.17 11.30 -2.75
N ALA A 85 -0.29 12.28 -2.58
CA ALA A 85 1.15 12.10 -2.55
C ALA A 85 1.71 12.79 -1.30
N SER A 86 2.21 11.99 -0.34
CA SER A 86 2.83 12.48 0.89
C SER A 86 4.14 11.79 1.24
N GLN A 87 5.11 12.53 1.78
CA GLN A 87 6.33 11.95 2.36
C GLN A 87 6.16 11.65 3.86
N THR A 88 5.59 12.60 4.61
CA THR A 88 5.42 12.51 6.08
C THR A 88 3.97 12.27 6.51
N GLY A 89 3.04 12.09 5.57
CA GLY A 89 1.65 11.71 5.82
C GLY A 89 0.65 12.86 5.90
N PHE A 90 1.07 14.13 5.91
CA PHE A 90 0.12 15.26 6.00
C PHE A 90 -0.88 15.30 4.83
N ALA A 91 -0.40 15.15 3.59
CA ALA A 91 -1.27 15.12 2.40
C ALA A 91 -2.21 13.91 2.41
N GLN A 92 -1.73 12.77 2.92
CA GLN A 92 -2.54 11.56 3.09
C GLN A 92 -3.66 11.80 4.11
N GLN A 93 -3.36 12.34 5.29
CA GLN A 93 -4.36 12.64 6.31
C GLN A 93 -5.41 13.64 5.83
N LEU A 94 -4.99 14.67 5.09
CA LEU A 94 -5.92 15.64 4.50
C LEU A 94 -6.84 14.97 3.48
N CYS A 95 -6.31 14.05 2.68
CA CYS A 95 -7.06 13.28 1.70
C CYS A 95 -8.08 12.33 2.37
N GLU A 96 -7.69 11.65 3.45
CA GLU A 96 -8.57 10.78 4.24
C GLU A 96 -9.73 11.57 4.87
N ARG A 97 -9.45 12.72 5.50
CA ARG A 97 -10.49 13.60 6.07
C ARG A 97 -11.43 14.17 5.00
N SER A 98 -10.89 14.52 3.84
CA SER A 98 -11.68 14.99 2.70
C SER A 98 -12.61 13.87 2.20
N ALA A 99 -12.11 12.63 2.12
CA ALA A 99 -12.91 11.48 1.73
C ALA A 99 -14.04 11.18 2.74
N GLU A 100 -13.78 11.28 4.03
CA GLU A 100 -14.80 11.15 5.09
C GLU A 100 -15.91 12.20 4.93
N THR A 101 -15.53 13.47 4.75
CA THR A 101 -16.48 14.58 4.57
C THR A 101 -17.35 14.39 3.32
N LEU A 102 -16.73 14.00 2.20
CA LEU A 102 -17.43 13.75 0.94
C LEU A 102 -18.39 12.56 1.04
N ARG A 103 -17.96 11.47 1.68
CA ARG A 103 -18.83 10.30 1.92
C ARG A 103 -20.00 10.65 2.82
N ALA A 104 -19.79 11.46 3.86
CA ALA A 104 -20.86 11.96 4.72
C ALA A 104 -21.88 12.82 3.95
N ALA A 105 -21.44 13.52 2.91
CA ALA A 105 -22.29 14.26 1.98
C ALA A 105 -22.93 13.39 0.87
N GLY A 106 -22.80 12.07 0.94
CA GLY A 106 -23.35 11.14 -0.06
C GLY A 106 -22.54 11.05 -1.36
N VAL A 107 -21.35 11.67 -1.43
CA VAL A 107 -20.48 11.57 -2.60
C VAL A 107 -19.66 10.28 -2.53
N PRO A 108 -19.78 9.37 -3.51
CA PRO A 108 -18.96 8.16 -3.55
C PRO A 108 -17.49 8.54 -3.80
N VAL A 109 -16.57 8.05 -2.95
CA VAL A 109 -15.14 8.38 -3.01
C VAL A 109 -14.26 7.14 -3.00
N ARG A 110 -13.36 7.07 -3.97
CA ARG A 110 -12.25 6.12 -4.03
C ARG A 110 -10.95 6.81 -3.64
N LEU A 111 -10.28 6.33 -2.59
CA LEU A 111 -9.00 6.89 -2.13
C LEU A 111 -7.83 5.99 -2.57
N ARG A 112 -6.79 6.61 -3.15
CA ARG A 112 -5.58 5.92 -3.61
C ARG A 112 -4.33 6.76 -3.32
N GLY A 113 -3.23 6.10 -2.98
CA GLY A 113 -1.92 6.76 -3.07
C GLY A 113 -1.51 6.89 -4.53
N LEU A 114 -0.76 7.94 -4.89
CA LEU A 114 -0.38 8.19 -6.28
C LEU A 114 0.38 7.01 -6.92
N HIS A 115 1.14 6.25 -6.12
CA HIS A 115 1.81 5.00 -6.52
C HIS A 115 0.89 3.87 -7.00
N GLN A 116 -0.41 3.96 -6.70
CA GLN A 116 -1.44 2.96 -7.04
C GLN A 116 -2.28 3.39 -8.25
N VAL A 117 -2.03 4.58 -8.79
CA VAL A 117 -2.76 5.11 -9.94
C VAL A 117 -2.01 4.74 -11.21
N ASP A 118 -2.68 4.06 -12.13
CA ASP A 118 -2.15 3.74 -13.44
C ASP A 118 -2.92 4.48 -14.56
N ALA A 119 -2.41 4.35 -15.78
CA ALA A 119 -3.02 4.89 -16.99
C ALA A 119 -4.50 4.52 -17.12
N ARG A 120 -4.84 3.26 -16.83
CA ARG A 120 -6.21 2.75 -16.92
C ARG A 120 -7.11 3.39 -15.88
N ALA A 121 -6.65 3.53 -14.64
CA ALA A 121 -7.40 4.19 -13.58
C ALA A 121 -7.75 5.63 -13.95
N LEU A 122 -6.83 6.37 -14.57
CA LEU A 122 -7.10 7.73 -15.06
C LEU A 122 -8.09 7.75 -16.22
N GLN A 123 -7.97 6.83 -17.18
CA GLN A 123 -8.89 6.73 -18.32
C GLN A 123 -10.32 6.35 -17.92
N GLN A 124 -10.47 5.59 -16.83
CA GLN A 124 -11.77 5.16 -16.30
C GLN A 124 -12.39 6.18 -15.34
N ALA A 125 -11.57 7.09 -14.77
CA ALA A 125 -12.06 8.11 -13.87
C ALA A 125 -12.78 9.24 -14.65
N THR A 126 -13.85 9.77 -14.07
CA THR A 126 -14.50 10.99 -14.58
C THR A 126 -14.06 12.22 -13.79
N ARG A 127 -13.80 12.06 -12.49
CA ARG A 127 -13.39 13.12 -11.59
C ARG A 127 -12.22 12.66 -10.72
N VAL A 128 -11.18 13.49 -10.61
CA VAL A 128 -10.00 13.23 -9.77
C VAL A 128 -9.63 14.46 -8.96
N LEU A 129 -9.29 14.28 -7.69
CA LEU A 129 -8.65 15.32 -6.88
C LEU A 129 -7.29 14.81 -6.42
N PHE A 130 -6.23 15.46 -6.87
CA PHE A 130 -4.86 15.21 -6.42
C PHE A 130 -4.54 16.11 -5.23
N ILE A 131 -4.02 15.54 -4.15
CA ILE A 131 -3.53 16.25 -2.98
C ILE A 131 -2.06 15.87 -2.81
N ALA A 132 -1.15 16.74 -3.23
CA ALA A 132 0.26 16.41 -3.37
C ALA A 132 1.13 17.37 -2.57
N SER A 133 2.04 16.83 -1.75
CA SER A 133 3.09 17.62 -1.09
C SER A 133 4.36 17.64 -1.93
N THR A 134 5.08 18.76 -1.95
CA THR A 134 6.47 18.80 -2.45
C THR A 134 7.47 18.45 -1.34
N THR A 135 8.66 17.99 -1.72
CA THR A 135 9.75 17.63 -0.80
C THR A 135 11.07 18.26 -1.21
N GLY A 136 11.90 18.63 -0.23
CA GLY A 136 13.25 19.16 -0.48
C GLY A 136 13.25 20.34 -1.45
N GLU A 137 13.93 20.18 -2.58
CA GLU A 137 14.10 21.19 -3.62
C GLU A 137 12.94 21.22 -4.63
N GLY A 138 11.73 20.84 -4.22
CA GLY A 138 10.55 20.79 -5.10
C GLY A 138 10.30 19.44 -5.75
N ASP A 139 10.96 18.38 -5.29
CA ASP A 139 10.74 17.02 -5.77
C ASP A 139 9.39 16.45 -5.30
N ALA A 140 8.87 15.49 -6.07
CA ALA A 140 7.74 14.68 -5.64
C ALA A 140 8.14 13.69 -4.52
N PRO A 141 7.24 13.32 -3.60
CA PRO A 141 7.53 12.32 -2.57
C PRO A 141 7.97 10.98 -3.16
N ASP A 142 8.80 10.21 -2.45
CA ASP A 142 9.47 9.02 -3.00
C ASP A 142 8.50 7.98 -3.58
N HIS A 143 7.40 7.73 -2.87
CA HIS A 143 6.40 6.78 -3.32
C HIS A 143 5.68 7.23 -4.61
N ALA A 144 5.68 8.51 -4.95
CA ALA A 144 5.07 9.02 -6.19
C ALA A 144 5.96 8.79 -7.42
N LEU A 145 7.27 8.55 -7.25
CA LEU A 145 8.22 8.38 -8.35
C LEU A 145 7.82 7.33 -9.41
N PRO A 146 7.23 6.16 -9.05
CA PRO A 146 6.75 5.21 -10.05
C PRO A 146 5.70 5.81 -11.00
N PHE A 147 4.78 6.65 -10.49
CA PHE A 147 3.78 7.32 -11.31
C PHE A 147 4.44 8.31 -12.29
N LEU A 148 5.37 9.13 -11.79
CA LEU A 148 6.12 10.11 -12.61
C LEU A 148 6.93 9.43 -13.72
N ARG A 149 7.51 8.26 -13.44
CA ARG A 149 8.35 7.54 -14.42
C ARG A 149 7.56 6.73 -15.43
N THR A 150 6.37 6.23 -15.05
CA THR A 150 5.67 5.23 -15.86
C THR A 150 4.38 5.74 -16.47
N VAL A 151 3.62 6.58 -15.77
CA VAL A 151 2.30 7.05 -16.23
C VAL A 151 2.39 8.43 -16.85
N MET A 152 3.03 9.36 -16.16
CA MET A 152 3.14 10.77 -16.59
C MET A 152 3.77 10.96 -17.99
N PRO A 153 4.77 10.17 -18.44
CA PRO A 153 5.34 10.33 -19.78
C PRO A 153 4.46 9.76 -20.90
N GLN A 154 3.41 9.00 -20.57
CA GLN A 154 2.55 8.39 -21.60
C GLN A 154 1.61 9.44 -22.19
N PRO A 155 1.39 9.45 -23.52
CA PRO A 155 0.42 10.33 -24.16
C PRO A 155 -1.01 9.80 -23.93
N LEU A 156 -1.54 10.03 -22.73
CA LEU A 156 -2.89 9.64 -22.33
C LEU A 156 -3.94 10.64 -22.83
N ALA A 157 -4.85 10.18 -23.68
CA ALA A 157 -6.06 10.94 -23.99
C ALA A 157 -7.06 10.80 -22.84
N LEU A 158 -7.36 11.93 -22.16
CA LEU A 158 -8.26 12.00 -21.01
C LEU A 158 -9.40 13.02 -21.23
N PRO A 159 -10.14 12.98 -22.36
CA PRO A 159 -11.09 14.02 -22.75
C PRO A 159 -12.29 14.17 -21.79
N HIS A 160 -12.56 13.14 -20.99
CA HIS A 160 -13.69 13.10 -20.06
C HIS A 160 -13.28 13.36 -18.60
N LEU A 161 -11.99 13.55 -18.34
CA LEU A 161 -11.45 13.67 -16.99
C LEU A 161 -11.52 15.12 -16.51
N GLN A 162 -12.30 15.36 -15.47
CA GLN A 162 -12.23 16.58 -14.68
C GLN A 162 -11.26 16.35 -13.53
N TYR A 163 -10.28 17.23 -13.36
CA TYR A 163 -9.33 17.10 -12.25
C TYR A 163 -9.13 18.40 -11.48
N GLY A 164 -8.78 18.26 -10.22
CA GLY A 164 -8.27 19.35 -9.37
C GLY A 164 -6.95 18.93 -8.74
N VAL A 165 -6.12 19.91 -8.43
CA VAL A 165 -4.85 19.72 -7.71
C VAL A 165 -4.82 20.65 -6.51
N LEU A 166 -4.63 20.08 -5.32
CA LEU A 166 -4.30 20.76 -4.09
C LEU A 166 -2.82 20.51 -3.80
N ALA A 167 -1.97 21.48 -4.16
CA ALA A 167 -0.55 21.44 -3.86
C ALA A 167 -0.31 21.92 -2.43
N LEU A 168 0.48 21.14 -1.69
CA LEU A 168 0.92 21.45 -0.33
C LEU A 168 2.43 21.72 -0.36
N GLY A 169 2.82 22.92 0.02
CA GLY A 169 4.21 23.34 0.07
C GLY A 169 4.43 24.37 1.16
N ASP A 170 5.68 24.74 1.36
CA ASP A 170 6.10 25.79 2.29
C ASP A 170 6.80 26.91 1.52
N ARG A 171 6.38 28.15 1.74
CA ARG A 171 6.92 29.35 1.08
C ARG A 171 8.36 29.67 1.49
N SER A 172 8.87 29.01 2.53
CA SER A 172 10.28 29.12 2.93
C SER A 172 11.24 28.48 1.91
N TYR A 173 10.75 27.60 1.02
CA TYR A 173 11.54 26.93 -0.02
C TYR A 173 11.45 27.68 -1.35
N GLY A 174 12.53 27.64 -2.14
CA GLY A 174 12.58 28.27 -3.46
C GLY A 174 11.56 27.70 -4.45
N HIS A 175 11.28 26.39 -4.35
CA HIS A 175 10.34 25.67 -5.22
C HIS A 175 9.00 25.43 -4.50
N PHE A 176 8.30 26.52 -4.17
CA PHE A 176 6.99 26.48 -3.50
C PHE A 176 5.91 25.88 -4.41
N CYS A 177 5.32 24.75 -4.00
CA CYS A 177 4.27 24.03 -4.73
C CYS A 177 4.63 23.70 -6.19
N ALA A 178 5.90 23.31 -6.43
CA ALA A 178 6.39 22.80 -7.71
C ALA A 178 5.67 21.54 -8.21
#